data_AF-A0A4R4KZP8-F1
#
_entry.id   AF-A0A4R4KZP8-F1
#
_cell.length_a   1.000
_cell.length_b   1.000
_cell.length_c   1.000
_cell.angle_alpha   90.00
_cell.angle_beta   90.00
_cell.angle_gamma   90.00
#
_symmetry.space_group_name_H-M   'P 1'
#
loop_
_entity.id
_entity.type
_entity.pdbx_description
1 polymer ?
#
loop_
_entity_poly.entity_id
_entity_poly.type
_entity_poly.pdbx_seq_one_letter_code
_entity_poly.pdbx_strand_id
1 'polypeptide(L)'
;MDLRRAQYLSEQGTWFSMVAIIEPESARPLYNYDFDPLWDPPIPVDYWRRDQIVMPRDGANVPGWLRDRLDGREPAPAGDAVPGTGPLDPVEQMELLSNQLTVVIADHAPPLWRTISGYYQAVGDHVEFPAMTCHRADGAVTPWTAPAATADLLDRLRAGTHAFQGSTWCRIDFEVVYEDGDVRCRASFRHDDEPHWDAEPSPADVRRELERFPRDEVPEWMTHRLGNRAVQPATVADVPVPAPGAPGAAGGPG
;
A
#
# COMPACT_ATOMS: atom_id res chain seq x y z
N MET A 1 27.55 1.81 -18.82
CA MET A 1 27.99 2.19 -17.46
C MET A 1 27.81 3.68 -17.18
N ASP A 2 27.80 4.53 -18.21
CA ASP A 2 27.87 5.98 -17.98
C ASP A 2 26.57 6.59 -17.43
N LEU A 3 25.38 6.08 -17.80
CA LEU A 3 24.11 6.66 -17.35
C LEU A 3 23.83 6.43 -15.85
N ARG A 4 24.07 5.22 -15.32
CA ARG A 4 23.91 4.95 -13.87
C ARG A 4 24.80 5.84 -13.01
N ARG A 5 26.06 6.03 -13.44
CA ARG A 5 27.02 6.92 -12.76
C ARG A 5 26.64 8.40 -12.90
N ALA A 6 26.14 8.81 -14.06
CA ALA A 6 25.68 10.19 -14.28
C ALA A 6 24.46 10.54 -13.40
N GLN A 7 23.66 9.53 -13.05
CA GLN A 7 22.49 9.64 -12.18
C GLN A 7 22.77 9.14 -10.75
N TYR A 8 24.03 9.07 -10.34
CA TYR A 8 24.39 8.73 -8.97
C TYR A 8 24.32 9.96 -8.08
N LEU A 9 23.58 9.87 -6.99
CA LEU A 9 23.46 10.89 -5.96
C LEU A 9 24.24 10.45 -4.72
N SER A 10 25.08 11.31 -4.17
CA SER A 10 26.10 10.92 -3.17
C SER A 10 25.56 10.19 -1.95
N GLU A 11 24.35 10.56 -1.50
CA GLU A 11 23.70 9.95 -0.32
C GLU A 11 22.61 8.94 -0.72
N GLN A 12 21.88 9.20 -1.81
CA GLN A 12 20.72 8.39 -2.24
C GLN A 12 21.12 7.19 -3.12
N GLY A 13 22.34 7.17 -3.67
CA GLY A 13 22.80 6.16 -4.61
C GLY A 13 22.27 6.39 -6.03
N THR A 14 22.28 5.32 -6.84
CA THR A 14 21.73 5.33 -8.21
C THR A 14 20.39 4.59 -8.27
N TRP A 15 19.61 4.82 -9.33
CA TRP A 15 18.29 4.23 -9.56
C TRP A 15 18.32 2.69 -9.65
N PHE A 16 17.20 2.03 -9.32
CA PHE A 16 17.02 0.58 -9.37
C PHE A 16 16.36 0.10 -10.66
N SER A 17 15.35 0.82 -11.16
CA SER A 17 14.75 0.65 -12.48
C SER A 17 14.58 2.01 -13.17
N MET A 18 14.38 1.97 -14.48
CA MET A 18 14.06 3.13 -15.29
C MET A 18 13.04 2.71 -16.35
N VAL A 19 11.91 3.39 -16.38
CA VAL A 19 10.95 3.31 -17.49
C VAL A 19 11.09 4.55 -18.35
N ALA A 20 11.05 4.39 -19.66
CA ALA A 20 11.14 5.50 -20.60
C ALA A 20 9.87 5.56 -21.45
N ILE A 21 9.24 6.72 -21.47
CA ILE A 21 8.13 7.04 -22.38
C ILE A 21 8.74 7.69 -23.60
N ILE A 22 8.50 7.09 -24.76
CA ILE A 22 9.13 7.50 -26.02
C ILE A 22 8.03 7.88 -27.01
N GLU A 23 8.08 9.12 -27.48
CA GLU A 23 7.22 9.68 -28.52
C GLU A 23 8.08 10.17 -29.70
N PRO A 24 7.47 10.49 -30.85
CA PRO A 24 8.20 11.19 -31.90
C PRO A 24 8.84 12.47 -31.34
N GLU A 25 10.17 12.57 -31.44
CA GLU A 25 10.99 13.71 -30.98
C GLU A 25 11.11 13.90 -29.46
N SER A 26 10.50 13.03 -28.64
CA SER A 26 10.58 13.14 -27.17
C SER A 26 10.89 11.78 -26.51
N ALA A 27 11.71 11.81 -25.47
CA ALA A 27 11.94 10.66 -24.61
C ALA A 27 12.00 11.15 -23.17
N ARG A 28 11.11 10.62 -22.33
CA ARG A 28 11.03 10.96 -20.91
C ARG A 28 11.39 9.74 -20.06
N PRO A 29 12.58 9.72 -19.45
CA PRO A 29 12.92 8.71 -18.46
C PRO A 29 12.28 9.03 -17.11
N LEU A 30 11.75 8.01 -16.47
CA LEU A 30 11.33 7.99 -15.07
C LEU A 30 12.26 7.02 -14.34
N TYR A 31 12.83 7.45 -13.22
CA TYR A 31 13.81 6.68 -12.48
C TYR A 31 13.24 6.28 -11.12
N ASN A 32 13.28 4.98 -10.81
CA ASN A 32 12.93 4.47 -9.50
C ASN A 32 14.18 4.46 -8.61
N TYR A 33 14.16 5.19 -7.49
CA TYR A 33 15.26 5.19 -6.50
C TYR A 33 14.91 4.47 -5.21
N ASP A 34 13.68 3.98 -5.06
CA ASP A 34 13.08 3.75 -3.75
C ASP A 34 12.49 2.35 -3.60
N PHE A 35 11.60 1.95 -4.51
CA PHE A 35 10.85 0.70 -4.38
C PHE A 35 11.58 -0.47 -5.04
N ASP A 36 11.24 -1.68 -4.60
CA ASP A 36 11.73 -2.91 -5.21
C ASP A 36 11.12 -3.02 -6.62
N PRO A 37 11.93 -3.02 -7.69
CA PRO A 37 11.42 -3.13 -9.07
C PRO A 37 10.85 -4.53 -9.40
N LEU A 38 10.89 -5.49 -8.47
CA LEU A 38 10.30 -6.83 -8.63
C LEU A 38 10.75 -7.55 -9.91
N TRP A 39 12.05 -7.47 -10.22
CA TRP A 39 12.63 -8.12 -11.40
C TRP A 39 12.22 -9.59 -11.51
N ASP A 40 11.82 -10.00 -12.72
CA ASP A 40 11.56 -11.39 -13.07
C ASP A 40 12.45 -11.82 -14.26
N PRO A 41 13.38 -12.77 -14.08
CA PRO A 41 13.70 -13.47 -12.83
C PRO A 41 14.38 -12.55 -11.79
N PRO A 42 14.29 -12.88 -10.48
CA PRO A 42 14.89 -12.06 -9.43
C PRO A 42 16.41 -11.96 -9.57
N ILE A 43 16.94 -10.76 -9.33
CA ILE A 43 18.38 -10.50 -9.38
C ILE A 43 19.07 -11.18 -8.18
N PRO A 44 20.11 -12.00 -8.39
CA PRO A 44 20.82 -12.63 -7.28
C PRO A 44 21.48 -11.61 -6.34
N VAL A 45 21.46 -11.90 -5.03
CA VAL A 45 21.94 -11.00 -3.97
C VAL A 45 23.36 -10.45 -4.18
N ASP A 46 24.26 -11.22 -4.79
CA ASP A 46 25.63 -10.79 -5.02
C ASP A 46 25.74 -9.63 -6.02
N TYR A 47 24.76 -9.46 -6.92
CA TYR A 47 24.71 -8.30 -7.80
C TYR A 47 24.29 -7.04 -7.02
N TRP A 48 23.33 -7.15 -6.09
CA TRP A 48 22.97 -6.06 -5.19
C TRP A 48 24.15 -5.64 -4.30
N ARG A 49 24.88 -6.60 -3.71
CA ARG A 49 26.09 -6.31 -2.92
C ARG A 49 27.15 -5.59 -3.73
N ARG A 50 27.42 -6.05 -4.97
CA ARG A 50 28.37 -5.39 -5.87
C ARG A 50 27.93 -3.98 -6.23
N ASP A 51 26.64 -3.76 -6.48
CA ASP A 51 26.09 -2.44 -6.76
C ASP A 51 26.32 -1.49 -5.58
N GLN A 52 26.07 -1.93 -4.34
CA GLN A 52 26.32 -1.12 -3.13
C GLN A 52 27.81 -0.87 -2.82
N ILE A 53 28.72 -1.71 -3.32
CA ILE A 53 30.17 -1.45 -3.24
C ILE A 53 30.57 -0.32 -4.21
N VAL A 54 29.98 -0.29 -5.40
CA VAL A 54 30.37 0.64 -6.48
C VAL A 54 29.61 1.96 -6.38
N MET A 55 28.35 1.91 -5.98
CA MET A 55 27.40 3.02 -5.88
C MET A 55 26.70 2.92 -4.52
N PRO A 56 27.42 3.21 -3.42
CA PRO A 56 26.89 3.08 -2.08
C PRO A 56 25.71 4.02 -1.85
N ARG A 57 24.84 3.60 -0.94
CA ARG A 57 23.76 4.41 -0.38
C ARG A 57 24.05 4.64 1.09
N ASP A 58 23.75 5.83 1.59
CA ASP A 58 23.79 6.06 3.03
C ASP A 58 22.70 5.25 3.72
N GLY A 59 22.95 4.78 4.95
CA GLY A 59 22.07 3.82 5.64
C GLY A 59 20.59 4.23 5.68
N ALA A 60 20.30 5.53 5.82
CA ALA A 60 18.94 6.06 5.79
C ALA A 60 18.27 5.97 4.40
N ASN A 61 19.06 5.98 3.34
CA ASN A 61 18.64 5.90 1.94
C ASN A 61 18.74 4.47 1.37
N VAL A 62 19.01 3.47 2.22
CA VAL A 62 18.86 2.05 1.86
C VAL A 62 17.42 1.63 2.17
N PRO A 63 16.60 1.36 1.14
CA PRO A 63 15.22 0.92 1.35
C PRO A 63 15.16 -0.39 2.15
N GLY A 64 14.05 -0.62 2.85
CA GLY A 64 13.83 -1.82 3.67
C GLY A 64 14.06 -3.11 2.91
N TRP A 65 13.45 -3.24 1.73
CA TRP A 65 13.59 -4.41 0.86
C TRP A 65 15.05 -4.69 0.48
N LEU A 66 15.87 -3.65 0.26
CA LEU A 66 17.27 -3.82 -0.11
C LEU A 66 18.08 -4.28 1.10
N ARG A 67 17.83 -3.70 2.28
CA ARG A 67 18.46 -4.17 3.54
C ARG A 67 18.16 -5.65 3.78
N ASP A 68 16.90 -6.04 3.66
CA ASP A 68 16.47 -7.41 3.85
C ASP A 68 17.18 -8.37 2.88
N ARG A 69 17.22 -8.04 1.58
CA ARG A 69 17.97 -8.83 0.59
C ARG A 69 19.46 -8.95 0.92
N LEU A 70 20.11 -7.86 1.30
CA LEU A 70 21.55 -7.86 1.61
C LEU A 70 21.86 -8.77 2.81
N ASP A 71 20.95 -8.81 3.79
CA ASP A 71 20.97 -9.70 4.95
C ASP A 71 20.59 -11.16 4.63
N GLY A 72 20.22 -11.46 3.38
CA GLY A 72 19.78 -12.79 2.95
C GLY A 72 18.36 -13.14 3.38
N ARG A 73 17.56 -12.13 3.76
CA ARG A 73 16.12 -12.27 4.02
C ARG A 73 15.37 -11.97 2.72
N GLU A 74 14.29 -12.70 2.48
CA GLU A 74 13.31 -12.26 1.50
C GLU A 74 12.70 -10.95 2.03
N PRO A 75 12.59 -9.89 1.21
CA PRO A 75 11.85 -8.70 1.60
C PRO A 75 10.50 -9.12 2.18
N ALA A 76 10.19 -8.63 3.38
CA ALA A 76 8.82 -8.72 3.84
C ALA A 76 7.92 -8.09 2.76
N PRO A 77 6.75 -8.68 2.46
CA PRO A 77 5.81 -8.05 1.54
C PRO A 77 5.46 -6.69 2.12
N ALA A 78 6.09 -5.63 1.59
CA ALA A 78 5.69 -4.23 1.58
C ALA A 78 5.30 -3.56 2.94
N GLY A 79 4.36 -4.12 3.70
CA GLY A 79 3.73 -3.54 4.87
C GLY A 79 4.58 -3.35 6.14
N ASP A 80 5.86 -3.75 6.18
CA ASP A 80 6.64 -3.76 7.44
C ASP A 80 7.92 -2.89 7.43
N ALA A 81 8.26 -2.19 6.34
CA ALA A 81 9.50 -1.40 6.34
C ALA A 81 9.43 -0.15 5.45
N VAL A 82 8.84 0.94 5.97
CA VAL A 82 9.01 2.26 5.37
C VAL A 82 10.13 3.04 6.08
N PRO A 83 11.30 3.26 5.43
CA PRO A 83 12.17 4.37 5.79
C PRO A 83 11.48 5.71 5.47
N GLY A 84 11.54 6.63 6.42
CA GLY A 84 10.82 7.90 6.40
C GLY A 84 9.69 7.90 7.41
N THR A 85 9.98 7.99 8.70
CA THR A 85 8.97 8.07 9.77
C THR A 85 8.66 9.51 10.18
N GLY A 86 9.17 10.51 9.45
CA GLY A 86 9.00 11.92 9.76
C GLY A 86 7.66 12.51 9.28
N PRO A 87 7.29 13.71 9.73
CA PRO A 87 6.22 14.48 9.09
C PRO A 87 6.48 14.62 7.59
N LEU A 88 5.40 14.69 6.80
CA LEU A 88 5.47 15.08 5.40
C LEU A 88 4.73 16.41 5.26
N ASP A 89 5.45 17.47 4.91
CA ASP A 89 4.82 18.74 4.57
C ASP A 89 4.02 18.62 3.24
N PRO A 90 3.19 19.61 2.87
CA PRO A 90 2.37 19.52 1.67
C PRO A 90 3.18 19.37 0.37
N VAL A 91 4.41 19.85 0.31
CA VAL A 91 5.29 19.70 -0.86
C VAL A 91 5.82 18.27 -0.90
N GLU A 92 6.28 17.72 0.22
CA GLU A 92 6.74 16.34 0.31
C GLU A 92 5.62 15.33 0.04
N GLN A 93 4.39 15.62 0.49
CA GLN A 93 3.19 14.84 0.15
C GLN A 93 2.91 14.87 -1.36
N MET A 94 3.00 16.05 -1.98
CA MET A 94 2.83 16.20 -3.42
C MET A 94 3.92 15.49 -4.22
N GLU A 95 5.17 15.53 -3.75
CA GLU A 95 6.29 14.82 -4.37
C GLU A 95 6.13 13.29 -4.26
N LEU A 96 5.68 12.77 -3.11
CA LEU A 96 5.37 11.36 -2.95
C LEU A 96 4.32 10.90 -3.98
N LEU A 97 3.24 11.67 -4.15
CA LEU A 97 2.20 11.36 -5.13
C LEU A 97 2.67 11.53 -6.58
N SER A 98 3.27 12.69 -6.90
CA SER A 98 3.61 13.07 -8.27
C SER A 98 4.80 12.33 -8.81
N ASN A 99 5.73 11.90 -7.94
CA ASN A 99 6.93 11.20 -8.31
C ASN A 99 6.86 9.73 -7.88
N GLN A 100 6.94 9.40 -6.59
CA GLN A 100 7.12 8.00 -6.16
C GLN A 100 5.93 7.11 -6.56
N LEU A 101 4.70 7.52 -6.22
CA LEU A 101 3.48 6.78 -6.55
C LEU A 101 3.29 6.67 -8.07
N THR A 102 3.45 7.79 -8.77
CA THR A 102 3.41 7.83 -10.24
C THR A 102 4.40 6.87 -10.89
N VAL A 103 5.65 6.85 -10.42
CA VAL A 103 6.72 6.02 -10.99
C VAL A 103 6.45 4.55 -10.73
N VAL A 104 6.03 4.15 -9.52
CA VAL A 104 5.63 2.75 -9.24
C VAL A 104 4.54 2.30 -10.21
N ILE A 105 3.50 3.11 -10.39
CA ILE A 105 2.39 2.74 -11.25
C ILE A 105 2.84 2.68 -12.71
N ALA A 106 3.58 3.66 -13.20
CA ALA A 106 4.06 3.70 -14.58
C ALA A 106 5.05 2.56 -14.91
N ASP A 107 5.94 2.18 -13.99
CA ASP A 107 6.94 1.12 -14.18
C ASP A 107 6.29 -0.27 -14.32
N HIS A 108 5.16 -0.49 -13.64
CA HIS A 108 4.45 -1.78 -13.63
C HIS A 108 3.16 -1.79 -14.47
N ALA A 109 2.80 -0.67 -15.07
CA ALA A 109 1.59 -0.56 -15.87
C ALA A 109 1.62 -1.48 -17.09
N PRO A 110 0.49 -2.06 -17.50
CA PRO A 110 0.42 -2.92 -18.66
C PRO A 110 0.70 -2.13 -19.96
N PRO A 111 1.18 -2.78 -21.03
CA PRO A 111 1.42 -2.10 -22.30
C PRO A 111 0.20 -1.32 -22.80
N LEU A 112 0.44 -0.16 -23.42
CA LEU A 112 -0.59 0.72 -23.98
C LEU A 112 -1.58 1.28 -22.96
N TRP A 113 -1.26 1.30 -21.67
CA TRP A 113 -2.10 1.99 -20.69
C TRP A 113 -2.21 3.50 -21.01
N ARG A 114 -3.33 4.10 -20.61
CA ARG A 114 -3.63 5.53 -20.74
C ARG A 114 -3.98 6.13 -19.38
N THR A 115 -4.83 5.42 -18.64
CA THR A 115 -5.25 5.83 -17.31
C THR A 115 -5.31 4.62 -16.42
N ILE A 116 -4.78 4.74 -15.20
CA ILE A 116 -4.95 3.75 -14.13
C ILE A 116 -5.58 4.49 -12.95
N SER A 117 -6.77 4.08 -12.55
CA SER A 117 -7.51 4.71 -11.46
C SER A 117 -7.94 3.69 -10.41
N GLY A 118 -7.99 4.13 -9.16
CA GLY A 118 -8.34 3.28 -8.04
C GLY A 118 -8.47 4.07 -6.75
N TYR A 119 -8.61 3.34 -5.66
CA TYR A 119 -8.65 3.92 -4.33
C TYR A 119 -7.88 3.06 -3.35
N TYR A 120 -7.45 3.72 -2.28
CA TYR A 120 -6.98 3.09 -1.06
C TYR A 120 -7.78 3.67 0.09
N GLN A 121 -8.22 2.82 1.00
CA GLN A 121 -8.83 3.26 2.25
C GLN A 121 -8.38 2.38 3.41
N ALA A 122 -8.23 2.99 4.57
CA ALA A 122 -7.79 2.28 5.77
C ALA A 122 -8.33 2.91 7.04
N VAL A 123 -8.52 2.06 8.05
CA VAL A 123 -8.76 2.42 9.44
C VAL A 123 -8.13 1.34 10.32
N GLY A 124 -7.06 1.69 11.06
CA GLY A 124 -6.29 0.73 11.85
C GLY A 124 -5.70 -0.37 10.97
N ASP A 125 -5.99 -1.62 11.33
CA ASP A 125 -5.52 -2.80 10.57
C ASP A 125 -6.45 -3.15 9.40
N HIS A 126 -7.60 -2.49 9.28
CA HIS A 126 -8.53 -2.71 8.16
C HIS A 126 -8.10 -1.87 6.96
N VAL A 127 -7.55 -2.51 5.94
CA VAL A 127 -7.05 -1.86 4.71
C VAL A 127 -7.76 -2.45 3.49
N GLU A 128 -8.29 -1.58 2.64
CA GLU A 128 -8.85 -1.95 1.34
C GLU A 128 -8.06 -1.26 0.23
N PHE A 129 -7.43 -2.08 -0.61
CA PHE A 129 -6.71 -1.67 -1.80
C PHE A 129 -6.99 -2.66 -2.94
N PRO A 130 -8.19 -2.59 -3.55
CA PRO A 130 -8.61 -3.57 -4.56
C PRO A 130 -7.88 -3.38 -5.89
N ALA A 131 -8.14 -4.29 -6.83
CA ALA A 131 -7.66 -4.15 -8.20
C ALA A 131 -8.15 -2.82 -8.80
N MET A 132 -7.22 -2.10 -9.42
CA MET A 132 -7.45 -0.83 -10.07
C MET A 132 -8.05 -1.03 -11.46
N THR A 133 -8.64 0.02 -12.02
CA THR A 133 -9.13 0.03 -13.39
C THR A 133 -8.06 0.59 -14.32
N CYS A 134 -7.60 -0.21 -15.29
CA CYS A 134 -6.69 0.23 -16.33
C CYS A 134 -7.46 0.44 -17.64
N HIS A 135 -7.45 1.69 -18.13
CA HIS A 135 -7.89 2.05 -19.47
C HIS A 135 -6.69 2.05 -20.42
N ARG A 136 -6.82 1.37 -21.55
CA ARG A 136 -5.76 1.21 -22.56
C ARG A 136 -6.08 1.97 -23.84
N ALA A 137 -5.05 2.27 -24.63
CA ALA A 137 -5.14 3.04 -25.86
C ALA A 137 -5.95 2.34 -26.97
N ASP A 138 -6.12 1.02 -26.88
CA ASP A 138 -6.99 0.23 -27.75
C ASP A 138 -8.48 0.26 -27.32
N GLY A 139 -8.80 1.00 -26.26
CA GLY A 139 -10.14 1.11 -25.68
C GLY A 139 -10.47 0.02 -24.67
N ALA A 140 -9.58 -0.95 -24.43
CA ALA A 140 -9.82 -1.98 -23.42
C ALA A 140 -9.83 -1.38 -22.00
N VAL A 141 -10.73 -1.90 -21.17
CA VAL A 141 -10.82 -1.60 -19.75
C VAL A 141 -10.66 -2.90 -18.97
N THR A 142 -9.58 -3.02 -18.21
CA THR A 142 -9.22 -4.26 -17.52
C THR A 142 -8.88 -3.99 -16.07
N PRO A 143 -9.23 -4.91 -15.14
CA PRO A 143 -8.70 -4.85 -13.79
C PRO A 143 -7.18 -5.04 -13.82
N TRP A 144 -6.48 -4.29 -12.97
CA TRP A 144 -5.03 -4.38 -12.81
C TRP A 144 -4.68 -4.27 -11.33
N THR A 145 -3.89 -5.21 -10.83
CA THR A 145 -3.43 -5.21 -9.43
C THR A 145 -2.11 -4.45 -9.35
N ALA A 146 -2.09 -3.39 -8.55
CA ALA A 146 -0.89 -2.61 -8.33
C ALA A 146 0.16 -3.40 -7.51
N PRO A 147 1.46 -3.12 -7.69
CA PRO A 147 2.51 -3.65 -6.82
C PRO A 147 2.25 -3.28 -5.36
N ALA A 148 2.67 -4.14 -4.43
CA ALA A 148 2.45 -3.91 -3.00
C ALA A 148 3.12 -2.60 -2.49
N ALA A 149 4.23 -2.19 -3.10
CA ALA A 149 4.89 -0.90 -2.86
C ALA A 149 3.96 0.31 -3.02
N THR A 150 2.89 0.20 -3.82
CA THR A 150 1.87 1.25 -3.96
C THR A 150 1.12 1.46 -2.65
N ALA A 151 0.73 0.39 -1.95
CA ALA A 151 0.05 0.49 -0.66
C ALA A 151 0.96 1.08 0.42
N ASP A 152 2.26 0.74 0.41
CA ASP A 152 3.24 1.27 1.37
C ASP A 152 3.42 2.78 1.24
N LEU A 153 3.50 3.27 0.00
CA LEU A 153 3.59 4.71 -0.26
C LEU A 153 2.35 5.44 0.26
N LEU A 154 1.17 4.83 0.12
CA LEU A 154 -0.09 5.40 0.60
C LEU A 154 -0.19 5.35 2.14
N ASP A 155 0.26 4.28 2.78
CA ASP A 155 0.35 4.20 4.25
C ASP A 155 1.40 5.18 4.82
N ARG A 156 2.55 5.32 4.15
CA ARG A 156 3.56 6.35 4.44
C ARG A 156 2.97 7.74 4.35
N LEU A 157 2.21 8.01 3.28
CA LEU A 157 1.52 9.28 3.09
C LEU A 157 0.58 9.55 4.27
N ARG A 158 -0.23 8.58 4.70
CA ARG A 158 -1.09 8.74 5.89
C ARG A 158 -0.32 9.12 7.13
N ALA A 159 0.78 8.40 7.41
CA ALA A 159 1.59 8.63 8.59
C ALA A 159 2.30 10.00 8.56
N GLY A 160 2.82 10.39 7.40
CA GLY A 160 3.47 11.69 7.21
C GLY A 160 2.49 12.85 7.29
N THR A 161 1.30 12.70 6.69
CA THR A 161 0.20 13.67 6.79
C THR A 161 -0.18 13.86 8.27
N HIS A 162 -0.42 12.77 9.02
CA HIS A 162 -0.71 12.84 10.47
C HIS A 162 0.37 13.57 11.25
N ALA A 163 1.63 13.16 11.08
CA ALA A 163 2.74 13.75 11.81
C ALA A 163 2.93 15.25 11.50
N PHE A 164 2.51 15.72 10.33
CA PHE A 164 2.56 17.14 9.97
C PHE A 164 1.35 17.95 10.46
N GLN A 165 0.13 17.42 10.32
CA GLN A 165 -1.10 18.19 10.54
C GLN A 165 -1.94 17.76 11.77
N GLY A 166 -1.57 16.68 12.45
CA GLY A 166 -2.28 16.12 13.60
C GLY A 166 -3.50 15.24 13.27
N SER A 167 -3.79 15.05 11.98
CA SER A 167 -4.88 14.18 11.51
C SER A 167 -4.50 13.53 10.18
N THR A 168 -5.19 12.45 9.78
CA THR A 168 -4.98 11.83 8.48
C THR A 168 -6.30 11.54 7.78
N TRP A 169 -6.21 11.23 6.50
CA TRP A 169 -7.35 10.87 5.66
C TRP A 169 -7.69 9.39 5.81
N CYS A 170 -8.96 9.01 5.68
CA CYS A 170 -9.42 7.63 5.74
C CYS A 170 -9.42 6.96 4.35
N ARG A 171 -9.57 7.73 3.27
CA ARG A 171 -9.53 7.27 1.88
C ARG A 171 -8.84 8.28 0.96
N ILE A 172 -8.16 7.74 -0.04
CA ILE A 172 -7.67 8.45 -1.22
C ILE A 172 -8.23 7.79 -2.48
N ASP A 173 -8.84 8.59 -3.35
CA ASP A 173 -9.18 8.23 -4.71
C ASP A 173 -8.13 8.87 -5.63
N PHE A 174 -7.48 8.08 -6.49
CA PHE A 174 -6.38 8.56 -7.32
C PHE A 174 -6.44 8.02 -8.74
N GLU A 175 -5.85 8.79 -9.64
CA GLU A 175 -5.80 8.54 -11.08
C GLU A 175 -4.39 8.89 -11.59
N VAL A 176 -3.71 7.92 -12.20
CA VAL A 176 -2.47 8.14 -12.93
C VAL A 176 -2.78 8.15 -14.42
N VAL A 177 -2.45 9.25 -15.09
CA VAL A 177 -2.76 9.50 -16.49
C VAL A 177 -1.48 9.69 -17.29
N TYR A 178 -1.40 8.99 -18.42
CA TYR A 178 -0.44 9.27 -19.48
C TYR A 178 -1.07 10.20 -20.53
N GLU A 179 -0.54 11.41 -20.65
CA GLU A 179 -1.02 12.48 -21.54
C GLU A 179 0.19 13.31 -22.04
N ASP A 180 0.26 13.57 -23.34
CA ASP A 180 1.28 14.41 -23.99
C ASP A 180 2.73 14.12 -23.57
N GLY A 181 3.17 12.85 -23.66
CA GLY A 181 4.53 12.44 -23.29
C GLY A 181 4.84 12.49 -21.79
N ASP A 182 3.85 12.75 -20.94
CA ASP A 182 3.96 12.94 -19.50
C ASP A 182 3.07 11.94 -18.75
N VAL A 183 3.45 11.64 -17.51
CA VAL A 183 2.62 10.91 -16.56
C VAL A 183 2.37 11.77 -15.34
N ARG A 184 1.11 11.89 -14.96
CA ARG A 184 0.67 12.68 -13.80
C ARG A 184 -0.25 11.88 -12.92
N CYS A 185 -0.07 12.04 -11.62
CA CYS A 185 -1.02 11.56 -10.61
C CYS A 185 -1.97 12.70 -10.20
N ARG A 186 -3.26 12.38 -10.13
CA ARG A 186 -4.30 13.22 -9.52
C ARG A 186 -4.87 12.46 -8.35
N ALA A 187 -5.13 13.15 -7.25
CA ALA A 187 -5.65 12.51 -6.04
C ALA A 187 -6.68 13.40 -5.34
N SER A 188 -7.59 12.76 -4.62
CA SER A 188 -8.57 13.39 -3.75
C SER A 188 -8.69 12.58 -2.46
N PHE A 189 -8.90 13.26 -1.34
CA PHE A 189 -8.90 12.65 -0.01
C PHE A 189 -10.26 12.79 0.66
N ARG A 190 -10.67 11.77 1.40
CA ARG A 190 -11.73 11.86 2.41
C ARG A 190 -11.10 11.77 3.79
N HIS A 191 -11.40 12.75 4.64
CA HIS A 191 -10.85 12.85 5.99
C HIS A 191 -11.84 12.39 7.05
N ASP A 192 -13.03 12.98 7.05
CA ASP A 192 -13.96 12.84 8.17
C ASP A 192 -15.23 12.08 7.81
N ASP A 193 -15.60 12.08 6.52
CA ASP A 193 -16.72 11.30 6.02
C ASP A 193 -16.36 9.81 6.04
N GLU A 194 -17.29 8.98 6.52
CA GLU A 194 -17.14 7.54 6.47
C GLU A 194 -17.09 7.07 5.01
N PRO A 195 -16.02 6.39 4.58
CA PRO A 195 -15.97 5.86 3.23
C PRO A 195 -16.89 4.64 3.12
N HIS A 196 -17.25 4.30 1.89
CA HIS A 196 -17.94 3.05 1.62
C HIS A 196 -16.95 1.89 1.75
N TRP A 197 -17.17 1.02 2.73
CA TRP A 197 -16.34 -0.17 2.97
C TRP A 197 -16.88 -1.37 2.19
N ASP A 198 -15.99 -2.10 1.51
CA ASP A 198 -16.33 -3.38 0.90
C ASP A 198 -16.57 -4.44 1.98
N ALA A 199 -15.80 -4.38 3.07
CA ALA A 199 -15.99 -5.17 4.28
C ALA A 199 -15.97 -4.27 5.51
N GLU A 200 -16.95 -4.44 6.40
CA GLU A 200 -17.13 -3.57 7.56
C GLU A 200 -15.94 -3.64 8.56
N PRO A 201 -15.28 -2.51 8.88
CA PRO A 201 -14.21 -2.47 9.87
C PRO A 201 -14.73 -2.79 11.28
N SER A 202 -13.92 -3.49 12.07
CA SER A 202 -14.26 -3.81 13.44
C SER A 202 -14.02 -2.63 14.40
N PRO A 203 -14.62 -2.62 15.60
CA PRO A 203 -14.29 -1.63 16.63
C PRO A 203 -12.83 -1.70 17.10
N ALA A 204 -12.13 -2.83 16.91
CA ALA A 204 -10.71 -2.94 17.22
C ALA A 204 -9.85 -2.18 16.21
N ASP A 205 -10.25 -2.18 14.94
CA ASP A 205 -9.56 -1.46 13.87
C ASP A 205 -9.68 0.05 14.09
N VAL A 206 -10.88 0.54 14.41
CA VAL A 206 -11.09 1.96 14.76
C VAL A 206 -10.27 2.36 16.00
N ARG A 207 -10.15 1.48 17.00
CA ARG A 207 -9.31 1.78 18.18
C ARG A 207 -7.84 1.89 17.80
N ARG A 208 -7.34 0.96 16.99
CA ARG A 208 -5.95 0.98 16.50
C ARG A 208 -5.67 2.20 15.64
N GLU A 209 -6.63 2.65 14.83
CA GLU A 209 -6.52 3.91 14.09
C GLU A 209 -6.25 5.08 15.03
N LEU A 210 -7.04 5.23 16.10
CA LEU A 210 -6.91 6.35 17.04
C LEU A 210 -5.69 6.22 17.96
N GLU A 211 -5.20 5.00 18.20
CA GLU A 211 -3.93 4.76 18.89
C GLU A 211 -2.73 5.17 18.01
N ARG A 212 -2.79 4.85 16.71
CA ARG A 212 -1.73 5.15 15.73
C ARG A 212 -1.74 6.62 15.30
N PHE A 213 -2.93 7.18 15.08
CA PHE A 213 -3.17 8.54 14.62
C PHE A 213 -4.12 9.28 15.57
N PRO A 214 -3.64 9.66 16.78
CA PRO A 214 -4.43 10.43 17.72
C PRO A 214 -4.91 11.74 17.11
N ARG A 215 -6.17 12.09 17.32
CA ARG A 215 -6.79 13.32 16.83
C ARG A 215 -7.73 13.91 17.88
N ASP A 216 -7.75 15.24 17.99
CA ASP A 216 -8.59 15.95 18.96
C ASP A 216 -10.08 15.81 18.64
N GLU A 217 -10.42 15.96 17.36
CA GLU A 217 -11.78 15.84 16.84
C GLU A 217 -11.95 14.48 16.16
N VAL A 218 -12.55 13.53 16.88
CA VAL A 218 -12.86 12.19 16.36
C VAL A 218 -14.15 12.23 15.55
N PRO A 219 -14.17 11.76 14.28
CA PRO A 219 -15.37 11.71 13.47
C PRO A 219 -16.52 10.91 14.11
N GLU A 220 -17.76 11.32 13.84
CA GLU A 220 -18.96 10.71 14.44
C GLU A 220 -19.04 9.21 14.14
N TRP A 221 -18.74 8.80 12.92
CA TRP A 221 -18.78 7.39 12.51
C TRP A 221 -17.79 6.51 13.28
N MET A 222 -16.59 7.02 13.57
CA MET A 222 -15.61 6.31 14.40
C MET A 222 -16.14 6.13 15.82
N THR A 223 -16.75 7.18 16.38
CA THR A 223 -17.37 7.14 17.72
C THR A 223 -18.52 6.13 17.76
N HIS A 224 -19.38 6.11 16.75
CA HIS A 224 -20.49 5.16 16.63
C HIS A 224 -20.00 3.71 16.58
N ARG A 225 -18.94 3.42 15.80
CA ARG A 225 -18.35 2.06 15.73
C ARG A 225 -17.70 1.62 17.05
N LEU A 226 -17.07 2.52 17.79
CA LEU A 226 -16.51 2.20 19.11
C LEU A 226 -17.61 1.94 20.16
N GLY A 227 -18.73 2.66 20.08
CA GLY A 227 -19.90 2.47 20.94
C GLY A 227 -20.68 1.18 20.66
N ASN A 228 -20.64 0.70 19.41
CA ASN A 228 -21.21 -0.57 19.02
C ASN A 228 -20.29 -1.72 19.45
N ARG A 229 -20.53 -2.24 20.66
CA ARG A 229 -19.93 -3.50 21.13
C ARG A 229 -20.24 -4.60 20.12
N ALA A 230 -19.22 -5.06 19.40
CA ALA A 230 -19.35 -6.20 18.49
C ALA A 230 -19.93 -7.39 19.25
N VAL A 231 -21.18 -7.74 18.95
CA VAL A 231 -21.71 -9.07 19.20
C VAL A 231 -20.88 -9.97 18.29
N GLN A 232 -19.94 -10.72 18.88
CA GLN A 232 -19.31 -11.81 18.16
C GLN A 232 -20.43 -12.73 17.67
N PRO A 233 -20.47 -13.12 16.38
CA PRO A 233 -21.36 -14.19 15.99
C PRO A 233 -20.92 -15.41 16.78
N ALA A 234 -21.74 -15.82 17.75
CA ALA A 234 -21.53 -17.04 18.51
C ALA A 234 -21.37 -18.16 17.47
N THR A 235 -20.18 -18.74 17.41
CA THR A 235 -19.96 -19.97 16.66
C THR A 235 -20.96 -20.97 17.23
N VAL A 236 -21.91 -21.39 16.40
CA VAL A 236 -22.85 -22.47 16.73
C VAL A 236 -22.02 -23.76 16.74
N ALA A 237 -21.28 -23.96 17.81
CA ALA A 237 -20.46 -25.13 18.06
C ALA A 237 -20.52 -25.47 19.56
N ASP A 238 -21.73 -25.53 20.10
CA ASP A 238 -22.08 -26.53 21.12
C ASP A 238 -23.62 -26.58 21.26
N VAL A 239 -24.26 -27.34 20.37
CA VAL A 239 -25.59 -27.88 20.68
C VAL A 239 -25.36 -29.30 21.18
N PRO A 240 -25.56 -29.59 22.47
CA PRO A 240 -25.46 -30.95 22.97
C PRO A 240 -26.54 -31.80 22.30
N VAL A 241 -26.12 -32.81 21.54
CA VAL A 241 -27.01 -33.84 21.02
C VAL A 241 -27.66 -34.58 22.20
N PRO A 242 -29.00 -34.68 22.31
CA PRO A 242 -29.62 -35.48 23.36
C PRO A 242 -29.38 -36.98 23.06
N ALA A 243 -28.82 -37.69 24.04
CA ALA A 243 -28.56 -39.13 23.94
C ALA A 243 -29.87 -39.93 23.80
N PRO A 244 -29.91 -40.99 22.97
CA PRO A 244 -31.07 -41.86 22.86
C PRO A 244 -31.19 -42.74 24.11
N GLY A 245 -32.37 -42.71 24.74
CA GLY A 245 -32.67 -43.47 25.95
C GLY A 245 -32.94 -44.96 25.71
N ALA A 246 -32.56 -45.78 26.68
CA ALA A 246 -33.10 -47.12 26.95
C ALA A 246 -32.64 -47.58 28.34
N PRO A 247 -33.30 -48.57 29.00
CA PRO A 247 -34.71 -48.96 29.00
C PRO A 247 -35.31 -48.91 30.43
N GLY A 248 -36.61 -48.65 30.54
CA GLY A 248 -37.35 -48.75 31.80
C GLY A 248 -37.62 -50.21 32.17
N ALA A 249 -36.95 -50.70 33.22
CA ALA A 249 -37.34 -51.91 33.92
C ALA A 249 -38.56 -51.61 34.81
N ALA A 250 -39.72 -52.18 34.46
CA ALA A 250 -40.89 -52.21 35.34
C ALA A 250 -40.91 -53.55 36.10
N GLY A 251 -40.65 -53.48 37.40
CA GLY A 251 -40.84 -54.59 38.33
C GLY A 251 -42.19 -54.51 39.04
N GLY A 252 -43.08 -55.45 38.68
CA GLY A 252 -44.06 -56.14 39.54
C GLY A 252 -45.31 -55.37 40.01
N PRO A 253 -46.24 -56.02 40.75
CA PRO A 253 -46.55 -57.47 40.85
C PRO A 253 -48.06 -57.77 40.62
N GLY A 254 -48.41 -59.04 40.42
CA GLY A 254 -49.81 -59.52 40.38
C GLY A 254 -49.97 -60.85 39.68
#